data_AF-I1DSY6-F1
#
_entry.id   AF-I1DSY6-F1
#
_cell.length_a   1.000
_cell.length_b   1.000
_cell.length_c   1.000
_cell.angle_alpha   90.00
_cell.angle_beta   90.00
_cell.angle_gamma   90.00
#
_symmetry.space_group_name_H-M   'P 1'
#
loop_
_entity.id
_entity.type
_entity.pdbx_description
1 polymer ?
#
loop_
_entity_poly.entity_id
_entity_poly.type
_entity_poly.pdbx_seq_one_letter_code
_entity_poly.pdbx_strand_id
1 'polypeptide(L)'
;MTFLRPTLLALTSAALLGYSTHSAADVAPQLKKNADILQTILQTAFSNTEQARLTSLQSSYLAGQGLLFQANSKLGASHIFQFNDARVPVAPPAPLPGGQFEFELDSEQLTIITEQAEEMAELAQQQFRQHHRLFEQQRAIERELRDAEREKRDLEFSQTLTKLDKEQQQELTQLQEKTKQLQQKLAEAAKQAEQSREQLAQQRAKRQAEQQQQTAALVKTVGEQFSQVLCDYGASLRQLPENEHVTLQLNSRSDAGRYYWVIKKADINQCMTGKIKAADLLAKAKRYQF
;
A
#
# COMPACT_ATOMS: atom_id res chain seq x y z
N MET A 1 79.65 27.81 -40.86
CA MET A 1 79.47 26.94 -42.05
C MET A 1 78.33 25.98 -41.74
N THR A 2 77.32 25.99 -42.60
CA THR A 2 76.12 25.15 -42.59
C THR A 2 76.44 23.66 -42.75
N PHE A 3 75.68 22.75 -42.12
CA PHE A 3 74.96 21.63 -42.76
C PHE A 3 74.22 20.71 -41.75
N LEU A 4 73.00 20.31 -42.15
CA LEU A 4 72.21 19.09 -41.88
C LEU A 4 71.53 18.78 -40.52
N ARG A 5 70.17 18.77 -40.59
CA ARG A 5 69.16 17.97 -39.84
C ARG A 5 69.40 16.43 -40.01
N PRO A 6 68.54 15.51 -39.48
CA PRO A 6 68.07 15.25 -38.10
C PRO A 6 68.11 13.72 -37.77
N THR A 7 67.94 13.29 -36.51
CA THR A 7 67.52 11.90 -36.24
C THR A 7 66.52 11.83 -35.09
N LEU A 8 65.41 11.17 -35.41
CA LEU A 8 64.28 10.84 -34.55
C LEU A 8 64.68 9.82 -33.47
N LEU A 9 64.21 10.02 -32.25
CA LEU A 9 63.99 8.94 -31.30
C LEU A 9 62.62 9.14 -30.67
N ALA A 10 61.71 8.25 -31.05
CA ALA A 10 60.36 8.15 -30.56
C ALA A 10 60.37 7.72 -29.08
N LEU A 11 59.85 8.58 -28.18
CA LEU A 11 59.46 8.17 -26.84
C LEU A 11 57.97 7.82 -26.87
N THR A 12 57.67 6.54 -26.82
CA THR A 12 56.35 5.98 -26.57
C THR A 12 55.99 6.16 -25.09
N SER A 13 55.14 7.15 -24.78
CA SER A 13 54.50 7.29 -23.47
C SER A 13 53.32 6.32 -23.37
N ALA A 14 53.56 5.12 -22.85
CA ALA A 14 52.50 4.22 -22.39
C ALA A 14 52.00 4.72 -21.02
N ALA A 15 50.94 5.53 -21.02
CA ALA A 15 50.20 5.82 -19.80
C ALA A 15 49.43 4.56 -19.40
N LEU A 16 49.94 3.85 -18.39
CA LEU A 16 49.24 2.75 -17.73
C LEU A 16 47.98 3.32 -17.08
N LEU A 17 46.83 3.11 -17.73
CA LEU A 17 45.52 3.18 -17.09
C LEU A 17 45.48 2.07 -16.04
N GLY A 18 45.66 2.45 -14.76
CA GLY A 18 45.39 1.58 -13.63
C GLY A 18 43.90 1.26 -13.60
N TYR A 19 43.52 0.13 -14.20
CA TYR A 19 42.25 -0.50 -13.95
C TYR A 19 42.27 -1.04 -12.52
N SER A 20 41.72 -0.28 -11.59
CA SER A 20 41.39 -0.78 -10.25
C SER A 20 40.31 -1.86 -10.42
N THR A 21 40.73 -3.12 -10.54
CA THR A 21 39.86 -4.27 -10.38
C THR A 21 39.29 -4.21 -8.96
N HIS A 22 38.10 -3.64 -8.81
CA HIS A 22 37.32 -3.79 -7.58
C HIS A 22 36.86 -5.25 -7.54
N SER A 23 37.71 -6.12 -7.01
CA SER A 23 37.29 -7.45 -6.60
C SER A 23 36.19 -7.28 -5.55
N ALA A 24 35.11 -8.06 -5.69
CA ALA A 24 34.08 -8.16 -4.67
C ALA A 24 34.78 -8.50 -3.34
N ALA A 25 34.62 -7.64 -2.32
CA ALA A 25 35.21 -7.88 -1.02
C ALA A 25 34.62 -9.20 -0.48
N ASP A 26 35.47 -10.19 -0.24
CA ASP A 26 35.07 -11.46 0.37
C ASP A 26 34.54 -11.17 1.78
N VAL A 27 33.22 -11.26 1.93
CA VAL A 27 32.56 -11.14 3.22
C VAL A 27 32.97 -12.35 4.05
N ALA A 28 33.50 -12.12 5.25
CA ALA A 28 33.97 -13.20 6.11
C ALA A 28 32.87 -14.29 6.26
N PRO A 29 33.17 -15.58 6.02
CA PRO A 29 32.17 -16.64 6.04
C PRO A 29 31.50 -16.79 7.41
N GLN A 30 32.20 -16.36 8.47
CA GLN A 30 31.68 -16.33 9.83
C GLN A 30 30.65 -15.21 10.04
N LEU A 31 30.75 -14.06 9.34
CA LEU A 31 29.78 -12.97 9.42
C LEU A 31 28.45 -13.40 8.78
N LYS A 32 28.53 -14.09 7.64
CA LYS A 32 27.36 -14.70 6.98
C LYS A 32 26.64 -15.67 7.91
N LYS A 33 27.38 -16.62 8.51
CA LYS A 33 26.81 -17.58 9.47
C LYS A 33 26.12 -16.89 10.65
N ASN A 34 26.71 -15.82 11.18
CA ASN A 34 26.12 -15.08 12.30
C ASN A 34 24.86 -14.31 11.88
N ALA A 35 24.84 -13.75 10.67
CA ALA A 35 23.67 -13.10 10.10
C ALA A 35 22.50 -14.10 9.89
N ASP A 36 22.79 -15.31 9.40
CA ASP A 36 21.79 -16.37 9.21
C ASP A 36 21.19 -16.85 10.55
N ILE A 37 22.01 -16.94 11.61
CA ILE A 37 21.54 -17.28 12.96
C ILE A 37 20.62 -16.17 13.50
N LEU A 38 21.02 -14.91 13.38
CA LEU A 38 20.19 -13.77 13.80
C LEU A 38 18.89 -13.70 13.01
N GLN A 39 18.91 -13.99 11.71
CA GLN A 39 17.71 -14.08 10.89
C GLN A 39 16.76 -15.14 11.45
N THR A 40 17.24 -16.34 11.77
CA THR A 40 16.41 -17.39 12.36
C THR A 40 15.80 -16.95 13.70
N ILE A 41 16.59 -16.32 14.57
CA ILE A 41 16.12 -15.83 15.89
C ILE A 41 15.08 -14.71 15.74
N LEU A 42 15.32 -13.77 14.82
CA LEU A 42 14.36 -12.72 14.53
C LEU A 42 13.07 -13.32 13.98
N GLN A 43 13.15 -14.26 13.05
CA GLN A 43 11.99 -14.93 12.48
C GLN A 43 11.17 -15.68 13.55
N THR A 44 11.81 -16.36 14.51
CA THR A 44 11.10 -17.01 15.62
C THR A 44 10.51 -16.01 16.60
N ALA A 45 11.23 -14.92 16.94
CA ALA A 45 10.72 -13.86 17.80
C ALA A 45 9.46 -13.20 17.23
N PHE A 46 9.45 -12.92 15.93
CA PHE A 46 8.30 -12.33 15.24
C PHE A 46 7.14 -13.32 15.03
N SER A 47 7.43 -14.61 14.83
CA SER A 47 6.38 -15.64 14.65
C SER A 47 5.56 -15.88 15.91
N ASN A 48 6.15 -15.68 17.09
CA ASN A 48 5.50 -15.89 18.37
C ASN A 48 4.46 -14.83 18.73
N THR A 49 4.39 -13.71 18.01
CA THR A 49 3.48 -12.60 18.32
C THR A 49 2.52 -12.35 17.19
N GLU A 50 1.23 -12.64 17.41
CA GLU A 50 0.14 -12.45 16.44
C GLU A 50 0.18 -11.07 15.75
N GLN A 51 0.45 -10.02 16.52
CA GLN A 51 0.47 -8.63 16.06
C GLN A 51 1.74 -8.26 15.27
N ALA A 52 2.78 -9.09 15.31
CA ALA A 52 4.07 -8.86 14.66
C ALA A 52 4.48 -10.00 13.71
N ARG A 53 3.54 -10.85 13.30
CA ARG A 53 3.82 -11.96 12.38
C ARG A 53 4.35 -11.44 11.03
N LEU A 54 5.59 -11.80 10.72
CA LEU A 54 6.24 -11.51 9.45
C LEU A 54 6.13 -12.74 8.53
N THR A 55 5.94 -12.55 7.22
CA THR A 55 5.88 -13.64 6.24
C THR A 55 7.26 -14.16 5.89
N SER A 56 8.20 -13.24 5.67
CA SER A 56 9.56 -13.56 5.29
C SER A 56 10.51 -12.54 5.89
N LEU A 57 11.70 -13.03 6.20
CA LEU A 57 12.82 -12.23 6.67
C LEU A 57 14.04 -12.63 5.85
N GLN A 58 14.68 -11.67 5.19
CA GLN A 58 15.89 -11.86 4.40
C GLN A 58 17.02 -11.03 5.04
N SER A 59 18.23 -11.57 5.05
CA SER A 59 19.42 -10.87 5.51
C SER A 59 20.34 -10.56 4.33
N SER A 60 20.91 -9.37 4.32
CA SER A 60 21.91 -8.93 3.34
C SER A 60 22.98 -8.09 4.02
N TYR A 61 24.21 -8.17 3.54
CA TYR A 61 25.32 -7.36 4.04
C TYR A 61 25.74 -6.35 2.99
N LEU A 62 25.81 -5.08 3.40
CA LEU A 62 26.21 -3.96 2.56
C LEU A 62 27.53 -3.41 3.09
N ALA A 63 28.62 -3.60 2.34
CA ALA A 63 29.95 -3.17 2.76
C ALA A 63 29.98 -1.67 3.14
N GLY A 64 30.48 -1.35 4.33
CA GLY A 64 30.56 0.02 4.85
C GLY A 64 29.24 0.61 5.38
N GLN A 65 28.12 -0.09 5.20
CA GLN A 65 26.81 0.30 5.73
C GLN A 65 26.34 -0.64 6.84
N GLY A 66 26.64 -1.94 6.70
CA GLY A 66 26.40 -2.99 7.68
C GLY A 66 25.33 -3.99 7.25
N LEU A 67 24.62 -4.56 8.23
CA LEU A 67 23.62 -5.62 8.01
C LEU A 67 22.24 -5.03 7.77
N LEU A 68 21.57 -5.50 6.72
CA LEU A 68 20.20 -5.14 6.37
C LEU A 68 19.31 -6.39 6.47
N PHE A 69 18.33 -6.32 7.35
CA PHE A 69 17.25 -7.28 7.47
C PHE A 69 16.01 -6.73 6.77
N GLN A 70 15.48 -7.46 5.80
CA GLN A 70 14.27 -7.10 5.07
C GLN A 70 13.16 -8.04 5.50
N ALA A 71 12.14 -7.49 6.15
CA ALA A 71 10.99 -8.23 6.62
C ALA A 71 9.72 -7.79 5.90
N ASN A 72 8.84 -8.74 5.61
CA ASN A 72 7.54 -8.47 5.03
C ASN A 72 6.45 -8.78 6.06
N SER A 73 5.50 -7.87 6.26
CA SER A 73 4.41 -8.09 7.23
C SER A 73 3.27 -8.93 6.66
N LYS A 74 2.71 -9.84 7.47
CA LYS A 74 1.47 -10.58 7.16
C LYS A 74 0.23 -9.69 7.11
N LEU A 75 0.27 -8.53 7.78
CA LEU A 75 -0.89 -7.66 8.00
C LEU A 75 -1.51 -7.10 6.69
N GLY A 76 -0.90 -7.33 5.53
CA GLY A 76 -1.43 -6.94 4.23
C GLY A 76 -2.02 -8.05 3.36
N ALA A 77 -2.07 -9.31 3.81
CA ALA A 77 -2.71 -10.38 3.03
C ALA A 77 -4.24 -10.25 2.99
N SER A 78 -4.84 -9.65 4.03
CA SER A 78 -6.28 -9.32 4.08
C SER A 78 -6.67 -8.15 3.16
N HIS A 79 -5.71 -7.53 2.47
CA HIS A 79 -5.93 -6.27 1.73
C HIS A 79 -5.64 -6.38 0.23
N ILE A 80 -5.51 -7.59 -0.32
CA ILE A 80 -5.39 -7.78 -1.78
C ILE A 80 -6.58 -7.15 -2.52
N PHE A 81 -7.72 -6.99 -1.84
CA PHE A 81 -8.93 -6.39 -2.36
C PHE A 81 -9.27 -5.06 -1.66
N GLN A 82 -8.35 -4.11 -1.63
CA GLN A 82 -8.74 -2.71 -1.49
C GLN A 82 -9.39 -2.28 -2.81
N PHE A 83 -10.68 -2.59 -2.97
CA PHE A 83 -11.53 -1.94 -3.97
C PHE A 83 -11.65 -0.47 -3.56
N ASN A 84 -10.71 0.33 -4.05
CA ASN A 84 -10.82 1.78 -3.98
C ASN A 84 -12.02 2.15 -4.87
N ASP A 85 -13.18 2.34 -4.24
CA ASP A 85 -14.52 2.60 -4.83
C ASP A 85 -14.60 3.86 -5.74
N ALA A 86 -13.48 4.40 -6.21
CA ALA A 86 -13.42 5.58 -7.04
C ALA A 86 -13.23 5.27 -8.54
N ARG A 87 -13.05 4.01 -8.97
CA ARG A 87 -12.92 3.70 -10.40
C ARG A 87 -13.62 2.37 -10.73
N VAL A 88 -14.40 2.43 -11.80
CA VAL A 88 -14.90 1.28 -12.58
C VAL A 88 -13.89 0.13 -12.51
N PRO A 89 -14.29 -1.12 -12.23
CA PRO A 89 -13.36 -2.23 -12.15
C PRO A 89 -12.62 -2.34 -13.49
N VAL A 90 -11.33 -1.98 -13.49
CA VAL A 90 -10.46 -2.27 -14.62
C VAL A 90 -10.29 -3.79 -14.63
N ALA A 91 -10.58 -4.40 -15.78
CA ALA A 91 -10.43 -5.83 -15.98
C ALA A 91 -9.01 -6.26 -15.52
N PRO A 92 -8.88 -7.40 -14.81
CA PRO A 92 -7.57 -7.87 -14.39
C PRO A 92 -6.65 -8.02 -15.61
N PRO A 93 -5.41 -7.51 -15.55
CA PRO A 93 -4.46 -7.67 -16.65
C PRO A 93 -4.21 -9.16 -16.89
N ALA A 94 -4.15 -9.55 -18.17
CA ALA A 94 -3.88 -10.93 -18.57
C ALA A 94 -2.60 -11.45 -17.88
N PRO A 95 -2.57 -12.73 -17.46
CA PRO A 95 -1.41 -13.31 -16.81
C PRO A 95 -0.19 -13.22 -17.73
N LEU A 96 0.87 -12.54 -17.26
CA LEU A 96 2.16 -12.49 -17.95
C LEU A 96 2.77 -13.92 -17.95
N PRO A 97 3.26 -14.41 -19.10
CA PRO A 97 3.93 -15.70 -19.14
C PRO A 97 5.33 -15.57 -18.53
N GLY A 98 5.63 -16.41 -17.53
CA GLY A 98 7.01 -16.78 -17.18
C GLY A 98 7.61 -16.24 -15.88
N GLY A 99 6.86 -15.61 -14.99
CA GLY A 99 7.35 -15.29 -13.64
C GLY A 99 7.04 -16.42 -12.66
N GLN A 100 8.01 -17.29 -12.37
CA GLN A 100 7.91 -18.23 -11.25
C GLN A 100 8.02 -17.44 -9.93
N PHE A 101 6.88 -16.93 -9.46
CA PHE A 101 6.77 -16.46 -8.09
C PHE A 101 6.48 -17.68 -7.21
N GLU A 102 7.51 -18.23 -6.59
CA GLU A 102 7.35 -19.26 -5.56
C GLU A 102 6.83 -18.58 -4.29
N PHE A 103 5.51 -18.42 -4.23
CA PHE A 103 4.81 -18.11 -3.00
C PHE A 103 4.59 -19.42 -2.26
N GLU A 104 5.38 -19.67 -1.22
CA GLU A 104 5.08 -20.71 -0.24
C GLU A 104 3.90 -20.23 0.63
N LEU A 105 2.71 -20.25 0.03
CA LEU A 105 1.45 -20.01 0.71
C LEU A 105 0.96 -21.36 1.23
N ASP A 106 0.95 -21.49 2.55
CA ASP A 106 0.28 -22.57 3.25
C ASP A 106 -1.17 -22.75 2.72
N SER A 107 -1.53 -23.96 2.29
CA SER A 107 -2.79 -24.24 1.59
C SER A 107 -4.02 -23.89 2.42
N GLU A 108 -3.93 -24.03 3.75
CA GLU A 108 -5.01 -23.67 4.68
C GLU A 108 -5.17 -22.14 4.77
N GLN A 109 -4.08 -21.39 4.69
CA GLN A 109 -4.13 -19.92 4.66
C GLN A 109 -4.68 -19.42 3.32
N LEU A 110 -4.38 -20.11 2.22
CA LEU A 110 -4.96 -19.77 0.91
C LEU A 110 -6.47 -19.90 0.94
N THR A 111 -7.01 -20.98 1.51
CA THR A 111 -8.47 -21.20 1.61
C THR A 111 -9.17 -20.14 2.44
N ILE A 112 -8.58 -19.73 3.57
CA ILE A 112 -9.14 -18.68 4.44
C ILE A 112 -9.13 -17.32 3.71
N ILE A 113 -8.05 -17.00 3.01
CA ILE A 113 -7.93 -15.74 2.24
C ILE A 113 -8.92 -15.72 1.08
N THR A 114 -9.09 -16.85 0.37
CA THR A 114 -10.05 -16.94 -0.74
C THR A 114 -11.48 -16.82 -0.27
N GLU A 115 -11.85 -17.48 0.84
CA GLU A 115 -13.19 -17.41 1.42
C GLU A 115 -13.51 -15.97 1.86
N GLN A 116 -12.61 -15.32 2.60
CA GLN A 116 -12.76 -13.91 2.99
C GLN A 116 -12.83 -12.98 1.78
N ALA A 117 -12.07 -13.25 0.73
CA ALA A 117 -12.09 -12.47 -0.51
C ALA A 117 -13.41 -12.60 -1.24
N GLU A 118 -13.97 -13.81 -1.29
CA GLU A 118 -15.27 -14.10 -1.90
C GLU A 118 -16.39 -13.38 -1.13
N GLU A 119 -16.44 -13.49 0.20
CA GLU A 119 -17.42 -12.78 1.03
C GLU A 119 -17.35 -11.26 0.81
N MET A 120 -16.14 -10.70 0.78
CA MET A 120 -15.95 -9.26 0.54
C MET A 120 -16.35 -8.85 -0.88
N ALA A 121 -16.07 -9.69 -1.88
CA ALA A 121 -16.49 -9.46 -3.26
C ALA A 121 -18.01 -9.52 -3.39
N GLU A 122 -18.67 -10.45 -2.72
CA GLU A 122 -20.14 -10.53 -2.69
C GLU A 122 -20.76 -9.29 -2.06
N LEU A 123 -20.25 -8.84 -0.92
CA LEU A 123 -20.70 -7.62 -0.25
C LEU A 123 -20.51 -6.39 -1.14
N ALA A 124 -19.33 -6.26 -1.77
CA ALA A 124 -19.04 -5.17 -2.69
C ALA A 124 -19.97 -5.18 -3.91
N GLN A 125 -20.22 -6.37 -4.50
CA GLN A 125 -21.16 -6.51 -5.60
C GLN A 125 -22.59 -6.17 -5.18
N GLN A 126 -23.02 -6.59 -3.99
CA GLN A 126 -24.34 -6.25 -3.46
C GLN A 126 -24.50 -4.74 -3.30
N GLN A 127 -23.49 -4.07 -2.72
CA GLN A 127 -23.46 -2.61 -2.57
C GLN A 127 -23.49 -1.92 -3.94
N PHE A 128 -22.64 -2.37 -4.88
CA PHE A 128 -22.62 -1.82 -6.24
C PHE A 128 -23.97 -1.98 -6.94
N ARG A 129 -24.62 -3.15 -6.84
CA ARG A 129 -25.95 -3.39 -7.40
C ARG A 129 -26.99 -2.44 -6.78
N GLN A 130 -26.96 -2.22 -5.47
CA GLN A 130 -27.87 -1.29 -4.80
C GLN A 130 -27.65 0.15 -5.29
N HIS A 131 -26.41 0.61 -5.33
CA HIS A 131 -26.08 1.93 -5.86
C HIS A 131 -26.50 2.10 -7.31
N HIS A 132 -26.21 1.12 -8.14
CA HIS A 132 -26.55 1.17 -9.55
C HIS A 132 -28.07 1.24 -9.76
N ARG A 133 -28.85 0.47 -8.99
CA ARG A 133 -30.33 0.56 -9.00
C ARG A 133 -30.82 1.96 -8.64
N LEU A 134 -30.26 2.58 -7.61
CA LEU A 134 -30.62 3.95 -7.21
C LEU A 134 -30.29 4.97 -8.32
N PHE A 135 -29.11 4.87 -8.92
CA PHE A 135 -28.72 5.76 -10.02
C PHE A 135 -29.62 5.58 -11.26
N GLU A 136 -29.97 4.34 -11.60
CA GLU A 136 -30.89 4.08 -12.72
C GLU A 136 -32.30 4.59 -12.45
N GLN A 137 -32.79 4.47 -11.21
CA GLN A 137 -34.07 5.07 -10.80
C GLN A 137 -34.04 6.60 -10.92
N GLN A 138 -32.99 7.26 -10.44
CA GLN A 138 -32.82 8.71 -10.59
C GLN A 138 -32.84 9.11 -12.07
N ARG A 139 -32.07 8.42 -12.92
CA ARG A 139 -32.03 8.67 -14.36
C ARG A 139 -33.37 8.45 -15.05
N ALA A 140 -34.16 7.47 -14.60
CA ALA A 140 -35.49 7.22 -15.14
C ALA A 140 -36.45 8.37 -14.78
N ILE A 141 -36.46 8.79 -13.51
CA ILE A 141 -37.27 9.92 -13.03
C ILE A 141 -36.87 11.22 -13.75
N GLU A 142 -35.58 11.49 -13.93
CA GLU A 142 -35.10 12.66 -14.68
C GLU A 142 -35.48 12.65 -16.16
N ARG A 143 -35.59 11.47 -16.77
CA ARG A 143 -36.09 11.34 -18.15
C ARG A 143 -37.58 11.66 -18.20
N GLU A 144 -38.38 11.03 -17.34
CA GLU A 144 -39.82 11.28 -17.24
C GLU A 144 -40.14 12.74 -16.92
N LEU A 145 -39.35 13.38 -16.06
CA LEU A 145 -39.51 14.79 -15.70
C LEU A 145 -39.21 15.69 -16.90
N ARG A 146 -38.15 15.42 -17.66
CA ARG A 146 -37.82 16.18 -18.88
C ARG A 146 -38.90 16.03 -19.95
N ASP A 147 -39.46 14.85 -20.11
CA ASP A 147 -40.53 14.61 -21.09
C ASP A 147 -41.83 15.30 -20.66
N ALA A 148 -42.22 15.20 -19.38
CA ALA A 148 -43.36 15.95 -18.84
C ALA A 148 -43.19 17.48 -18.95
N GLU A 149 -41.98 17.99 -18.74
CA GLU A 149 -41.66 19.43 -18.91
C GLU A 149 -41.66 19.88 -20.39
N ARG A 150 -41.36 18.98 -21.33
CA ARG A 150 -41.49 19.27 -22.77
C ARG A 150 -42.96 19.36 -23.16
N GLU A 151 -43.74 18.33 -22.84
CA GLU A 151 -45.19 18.30 -23.10
C GLU A 151 -45.90 19.50 -22.47
N LYS A 152 -45.55 19.83 -21.22
CA LYS A 152 -46.07 21.02 -20.54
C LYS A 152 -45.72 22.31 -21.29
N ARG A 153 -44.47 22.48 -21.74
CA ARG A 153 -44.06 23.67 -22.51
C ARG A 153 -44.76 23.76 -23.85
N ASP A 154 -44.98 22.64 -24.53
CA ASP A 154 -45.68 22.60 -25.81
C ASP A 154 -47.16 23.02 -25.64
N LEU A 155 -47.82 22.57 -24.56
CA LEU A 155 -49.17 23.00 -24.21
C LEU A 155 -49.24 24.47 -23.74
N GLU A 156 -48.26 24.95 -22.97
CA GLU A 156 -48.17 26.37 -22.59
C GLU A 156 -47.93 27.28 -23.81
N PHE A 157 -47.16 26.81 -24.78
CA PHE A 157 -46.95 27.51 -26.04
C PHE A 157 -48.23 27.55 -26.89
N SER A 158 -48.94 26.42 -27.01
CA SER A 158 -50.21 26.37 -27.74
C SER A 158 -51.30 27.24 -27.08
N GLN A 159 -51.30 27.33 -25.75
CA GLN A 159 -52.15 28.25 -24.97
C GLN A 159 -51.88 29.72 -25.29
N THR A 160 -50.63 30.06 -25.57
CA THR A 160 -50.22 31.44 -25.89
C THR A 160 -50.68 31.84 -27.29
N LEU A 161 -50.73 30.88 -28.23
CA LEU A 161 -51.14 31.10 -29.61
C LEU A 161 -52.67 31.03 -29.80
N THR A 162 -53.34 30.14 -29.08
CA THR A 162 -54.75 29.79 -29.25
C THR A 162 -55.39 29.41 -27.91
N LYS A 163 -56.71 29.54 -27.79
CA LYS A 163 -57.42 29.04 -26.60
C LYS A 163 -57.33 27.51 -26.58
N LEU A 164 -56.80 26.95 -25.49
CA LEU A 164 -56.75 25.50 -25.25
C LEU A 164 -58.17 24.92 -25.16
N ASP A 165 -58.34 23.74 -25.76
CA ASP A 165 -59.54 22.93 -25.59
C ASP A 165 -59.62 22.33 -24.17
N LYS A 166 -60.82 21.87 -23.77
CA LYS A 166 -61.04 21.29 -22.43
C LYS A 166 -60.13 20.09 -22.14
N GLU A 167 -59.85 19.26 -23.14
CA GLU A 167 -58.96 18.10 -23.04
C GLU A 167 -57.52 18.54 -22.76
N GLN A 168 -57.03 19.55 -23.49
CA GLN A 168 -55.68 20.09 -23.30
C GLN A 168 -55.50 20.81 -21.97
N GLN A 169 -56.55 21.44 -21.44
CA GLN A 169 -56.54 22.02 -20.09
C GLN A 169 -56.43 20.95 -19.01
N GLN A 170 -57.14 19.82 -19.17
CA GLN A 170 -57.03 18.68 -18.26
C GLN A 170 -55.62 18.06 -18.32
N GLU A 171 -55.08 17.86 -19.52
CA GLU A 171 -53.72 17.34 -19.71
C GLU A 171 -52.66 18.25 -19.06
N LEU A 172 -52.79 19.57 -19.19
CA LEU A 172 -51.89 20.52 -18.54
C LEU A 172 -51.93 20.42 -17.01
N THR A 173 -53.12 20.23 -16.40
CA THR A 173 -53.24 20.00 -14.95
C THR A 173 -52.63 18.67 -14.52
N GLN A 174 -52.84 17.60 -15.28
CA GLN A 174 -52.24 16.28 -15.01
C GLN A 174 -50.71 16.31 -15.12
N LEU A 175 -50.17 17.00 -16.13
CA LEU A 175 -48.73 17.19 -16.30
C LEU A 175 -48.12 18.00 -15.16
N GLN A 176 -48.81 19.03 -14.66
CA GLN A 176 -48.37 19.78 -13.49
C GLN A 176 -48.33 18.90 -12.22
N GLU A 177 -49.34 18.07 -11.99
CA GLU A 177 -49.35 17.13 -10.87
C GLU A 177 -48.26 16.05 -11.01
N LYS A 178 -48.11 15.46 -12.20
CA LYS A 178 -47.07 14.49 -12.51
C LYS A 178 -45.67 15.07 -12.29
N THR A 179 -45.44 16.31 -12.73
CA THR A 179 -44.15 17.01 -12.52
C THR A 179 -43.86 17.19 -11.03
N LYS A 180 -44.85 17.60 -10.22
CA LYS A 180 -44.68 17.72 -8.76
C LYS A 180 -44.37 16.38 -8.10
N GLN A 181 -45.05 15.30 -8.51
CA GLN A 181 -44.80 13.96 -7.99
C GLN A 181 -43.41 13.44 -8.36
N LEU A 182 -42.98 13.65 -9.61
CA LEU A 182 -41.64 13.27 -10.07
C LEU A 182 -40.54 14.05 -9.33
N GLN A 183 -40.74 15.35 -9.09
CA GLN A 183 -39.83 16.17 -8.29
C GLN A 183 -39.70 15.67 -6.85
N GLN A 184 -40.82 15.26 -6.22
CA GLN A 184 -40.80 14.66 -4.88
C GLN A 184 -40.02 13.34 -4.85
N LYS A 185 -40.30 12.43 -5.80
CA LYS A 185 -39.57 11.15 -5.92
C LYS A 185 -38.08 11.35 -6.17
N LEU A 186 -37.70 12.34 -6.97
CA LEU A 186 -36.30 12.68 -7.21
C LEU A 186 -35.62 13.20 -5.93
N ALA A 187 -36.30 14.05 -5.17
CA ALA A 187 -35.79 14.55 -3.89
C ALA A 187 -35.63 13.43 -2.85
N GLU A 188 -36.55 12.46 -2.80
CA GLU A 188 -36.44 11.29 -1.94
C GLU A 188 -35.28 10.37 -2.35
N ALA A 189 -35.14 10.07 -3.64
CA ALA A 189 -34.04 9.27 -4.17
C ALA A 189 -32.67 9.95 -3.94
N ALA A 190 -32.60 11.28 -4.03
CA ALA A 190 -31.40 12.05 -3.72
C ALA A 190 -31.02 11.95 -2.23
N LYS A 191 -32.01 12.05 -1.32
CA LYS A 191 -31.79 11.87 0.12
C LYS A 191 -31.26 10.48 0.46
N GLN A 192 -31.84 9.43 -0.14
CA GLN A 192 -31.38 8.06 0.05
C GLN A 192 -29.93 7.85 -0.45
N ALA A 193 -29.58 8.45 -1.59
CA ALA A 193 -28.23 8.39 -2.12
C ALA A 193 -27.21 9.08 -1.21
N GLU A 194 -27.54 10.26 -0.65
CA GLU A 194 -26.66 10.97 0.29
C GLU A 194 -26.48 10.19 1.61
N GLN A 195 -27.56 9.66 2.19
CA GLN A 195 -27.46 8.83 3.40
C GLN A 195 -26.56 7.61 3.20
N SER A 196 -26.67 6.96 2.04
CA SER A 196 -25.81 5.82 1.69
C SER A 196 -24.35 6.24 1.51
N ARG A 197 -24.09 7.39 0.88
CA ARG A 197 -22.73 7.96 0.75
C ARG A 197 -22.11 8.27 2.11
N GLU A 198 -22.86 8.89 3.02
CA GLU A 198 -22.41 9.19 4.38
C GLU A 198 -22.08 7.92 5.17
N GLN A 199 -22.93 6.90 5.09
CA GLN A 199 -22.69 5.61 5.75
C GLN A 199 -21.42 4.95 5.23
N LEU A 200 -21.21 4.93 3.91
CA LEU A 200 -19.99 4.40 3.31
C LEU A 200 -18.75 5.22 3.69
N ALA A 201 -18.85 6.55 3.71
CA ALA A 201 -17.76 7.42 4.13
C ALA A 201 -17.37 7.16 5.60
N GLN A 202 -18.35 7.00 6.49
CA GLN A 202 -18.12 6.64 7.89
C GLN A 202 -17.48 5.25 8.03
N GLN A 203 -17.96 4.24 7.29
CA GLN A 203 -17.36 2.91 7.28
C GLN A 203 -15.92 2.93 6.75
N ARG A 204 -15.63 3.74 5.73
CA ARG A 204 -14.27 3.93 5.22
C ARG A 204 -13.37 4.59 6.26
N ALA A 205 -13.84 5.65 6.92
CA ALA A 205 -13.08 6.33 7.96
C ALA A 205 -12.79 5.40 9.15
N LYS A 206 -13.76 4.60 9.59
CA LYS A 206 -13.58 3.59 10.65
C LYS A 206 -12.54 2.54 10.26
N ARG A 207 -12.66 1.95 9.06
CA ARG A 207 -11.70 0.96 8.55
C ARG A 207 -10.29 1.55 8.42
N GLN A 208 -10.17 2.78 7.94
CA GLN A 208 -8.87 3.46 7.86
C GLN A 208 -8.27 3.71 9.25
N ALA A 209 -9.07 4.14 10.22
CA ALA A 209 -8.62 4.32 11.59
C ALA A 209 -8.17 3.00 12.23
N GLU A 210 -8.93 1.92 12.05
CA GLU A 210 -8.57 0.57 12.51
C GLU A 210 -7.27 0.09 11.86
N GLN A 211 -7.09 0.30 10.55
CA GLN A 211 -5.86 -0.05 9.83
C GLN A 211 -4.66 0.75 10.35
N GLN A 212 -4.83 2.05 10.60
CA GLN A 212 -3.75 2.89 11.16
C GLN A 212 -3.37 2.41 12.56
N GLN A 213 -4.34 2.05 13.41
CA GLN A 213 -4.10 1.53 14.75
C GLN A 213 -3.36 0.18 14.69
N GLN A 214 -3.80 -0.74 13.84
CA GLN A 214 -3.14 -2.05 13.68
C GLN A 214 -1.71 -1.89 13.13
N THR A 215 -1.50 -0.98 12.16
CA THR A 215 -0.17 -0.68 11.62
C THR A 215 0.74 -0.07 12.70
N ALA A 216 0.22 0.89 13.48
CA ALA A 216 0.98 1.49 14.58
C ALA A 216 1.37 0.47 15.65
N ALA A 217 0.45 -0.44 16.00
CA ALA A 217 0.72 -1.54 16.92
C ALA A 217 1.80 -2.48 16.38
N LEU A 218 1.68 -2.90 15.11
CA LEU A 218 2.68 -3.73 14.42
C LEU A 218 4.07 -3.08 14.46
N VAL A 219 4.18 -1.81 14.02
CA VAL A 219 5.45 -1.07 13.97
C VAL A 219 6.05 -0.94 15.37
N LYS A 220 5.24 -0.69 16.40
CA LYS A 220 5.70 -0.64 17.78
C LYS A 220 6.26 -1.99 18.24
N THR A 221 5.48 -3.06 18.12
CA THR A 221 5.86 -4.40 18.57
C THR A 221 7.10 -4.92 17.84
N VAL A 222 7.18 -4.73 16.52
CA VAL A 222 8.35 -5.12 15.72
C VAL A 222 9.60 -4.37 16.19
N GLY A 223 9.51 -3.06 16.45
CA GLY A 223 10.63 -2.26 16.94
C GLY A 223 11.12 -2.69 18.34
N GLU A 224 10.19 -2.98 19.25
CA GLU A 224 10.49 -3.47 20.60
C GLU A 224 11.20 -4.83 20.56
N GLN A 225 10.65 -5.79 19.81
CA GLN A 225 11.23 -7.12 19.64
C GLN A 225 12.59 -7.08 18.94
N PHE A 226 12.72 -6.26 17.90
CA PHE A 226 13.99 -6.09 17.20
C PHE A 226 15.08 -5.59 18.15
N SER A 227 14.76 -4.58 18.96
CA SER A 227 15.72 -4.02 19.92
C SER A 227 16.07 -5.02 21.02
N GLN A 228 15.10 -5.80 21.50
CA GLN A 228 15.32 -6.85 22.49
C GLN A 228 16.24 -7.95 21.95
N VAL A 229 15.95 -8.48 20.75
CA VAL A 229 16.79 -9.51 20.11
C VAL A 229 18.22 -9.01 19.89
N LEU A 230 18.40 -7.75 19.49
CA LEU A 230 19.74 -7.18 19.34
C LEU A 230 20.48 -7.04 20.67
N CYS A 231 19.79 -6.73 21.76
CA CYS A 231 20.41 -6.69 23.09
C CYS A 231 20.81 -8.09 23.59
N ASP A 232 19.95 -9.09 23.38
CA ASP A 232 20.15 -10.46 23.86
C ASP A 232 21.20 -11.20 23.01
N TYR A 233 21.17 -11.01 21.69
CA TYR A 233 21.98 -11.75 20.72
C TYR A 233 23.01 -10.91 19.97
N GLY A 234 23.23 -9.65 20.36
CA GLY A 234 24.22 -8.77 19.76
C GLY A 234 25.65 -9.33 19.75
N ALA A 235 25.94 -10.35 20.58
CA ALA A 235 27.24 -11.03 20.64
C ALA A 235 27.62 -11.65 19.30
N SER A 236 26.62 -12.08 18.53
CA SER A 236 26.80 -12.65 17.20
C SER A 236 27.35 -11.62 16.19
N LEU A 237 27.16 -10.32 16.46
CA LEU A 237 27.60 -9.22 15.59
C LEU A 237 29.05 -8.79 15.84
N ARG A 238 29.84 -9.53 16.64
CA ARG A 238 31.24 -9.16 16.94
C ARG A 238 32.08 -8.85 15.71
N GLN A 239 31.84 -9.55 14.60
CA GLN A 239 32.59 -9.43 13.35
C GLN A 239 32.20 -8.23 12.48
N LEU A 240 31.08 -7.58 12.81
CA LEU A 240 30.68 -6.34 12.16
C LEU A 240 31.62 -5.21 12.61
N PRO A 241 32.12 -4.32 11.75
CA PRO A 241 32.86 -3.13 12.18
C PRO A 241 32.06 -2.21 13.13
N GLU A 242 32.74 -1.53 14.07
CA GLU A 242 32.10 -0.64 15.07
C GLU A 242 31.39 0.58 14.47
N ASN A 243 31.81 1.01 13.29
CA ASN A 243 31.25 2.13 12.53
C ASN A 243 30.05 1.75 11.65
N GLU A 244 29.69 0.46 11.58
CA GLU A 244 28.58 -0.02 10.77
C GLU A 244 27.26 -0.13 11.54
N HIS A 245 26.17 -0.29 10.80
CA HIS A 245 24.82 -0.25 11.31
C HIS A 245 24.10 -1.59 11.09
N VAL A 246 23.13 -1.86 11.94
CA VAL A 246 22.14 -2.91 11.72
C VAL A 246 20.82 -2.24 11.40
N THR A 247 20.31 -2.54 10.22
CA THR A 247 19.09 -1.94 9.69
C THR A 247 18.00 -3.00 9.57
N LEU A 248 16.81 -2.71 10.11
CA LEU A 248 15.59 -3.47 9.81
C LEU A 248 14.72 -2.64 8.87
N GLN A 249 14.37 -3.22 7.74
CA GLN A 249 13.37 -2.72 6.81
C GLN A 249 12.12 -3.58 6.95
N LEU A 250 11.01 -2.98 7.38
CA LEU A 250 9.69 -3.60 7.39
C LEU A 250 8.88 -3.09 6.21
N ASN A 251 8.59 -3.98 5.28
CA ASN A 251 7.67 -3.74 4.20
C ASN A 251 6.24 -4.00 4.71
N SER A 252 5.48 -2.92 4.91
CA SER A 252 4.03 -3.03 5.01
C SER A 252 3.44 -3.06 3.60
N ARG A 253 2.48 -3.96 3.37
CA ARG A 253 1.73 -4.03 2.11
C ARG A 253 0.61 -2.98 2.02
N SER A 254 0.30 -2.28 3.12
CA SER A 254 -0.59 -1.12 3.10
C SER A 254 0.12 0.09 2.48
N ASP A 255 -0.63 1.07 1.97
CA ASP A 255 -0.14 2.37 1.46
C ASP A 255 0.75 3.16 2.45
N ALA A 256 0.99 2.63 3.65
CA ALA A 256 1.82 3.19 4.71
C ALA A 256 3.34 3.04 4.48
N GLY A 257 3.80 2.55 3.33
CA GLY A 257 5.21 2.59 2.96
C GLY A 257 6.12 1.64 3.76
N ARG A 258 7.43 1.84 3.62
CA ARG A 258 8.50 1.03 4.21
C ARG A 258 9.01 1.68 5.49
N TYR A 259 9.01 0.94 6.60
CA TYR A 259 9.55 1.41 7.87
C TYR A 259 10.99 0.95 8.04
N TYR A 260 11.86 1.84 8.51
CA TYR A 260 13.27 1.58 8.73
C TYR A 260 13.65 1.85 10.19
N TRP A 261 14.41 0.93 10.77
CA TRP A 261 15.13 1.12 12.02
C TRP A 261 16.62 0.94 11.78
N VAL A 262 17.40 2.00 11.94
CA VAL A 262 18.85 1.97 11.79
C VAL A 262 19.51 2.15 13.15
N ILE A 263 20.24 1.12 13.59
CA ILE A 263 20.89 1.07 14.91
C ILE A 263 22.40 0.94 14.70
N LYS A 264 23.20 1.72 15.43
CA LYS A 264 24.66 1.62 15.39
C LYS A 264 25.13 0.40 16.16
N LYS A 265 26.16 -0.29 15.66
CA LYS A 265 26.77 -1.40 16.40
C LYS A 265 27.24 -1.00 17.80
N ALA A 266 27.83 0.20 17.94
CA ALA A 266 28.28 0.71 19.23
C ALA A 266 27.15 0.78 20.29
N ASP A 267 25.93 1.14 19.90
CA ASP A 267 24.78 1.18 20.82
C ASP A 267 24.30 -0.24 21.17
N ILE A 268 24.37 -1.19 20.23
CA ILE A 268 24.08 -2.61 20.49
C ILE A 268 25.07 -3.17 21.54
N ASN A 269 26.36 -2.87 21.39
CA ASN A 269 27.40 -3.27 22.35
C ASN A 269 27.16 -2.66 23.74
N GLN A 270 26.63 -1.43 23.82
CA GLN A 270 26.22 -0.83 25.10
C GLN A 270 25.02 -1.54 25.70
N CYS A 271 24.06 -1.99 24.88
CA CYS A 271 22.89 -2.72 25.39
C CYS A 271 23.28 -4.08 25.95
N MET A 272 24.11 -4.80 25.20
CA MET A 272 24.69 -6.09 25.59
C MET A 272 25.46 -6.05 26.91
N THR A 273 26.17 -4.96 27.16
CA THR A 273 26.94 -4.77 28.40
C THR A 273 26.09 -4.28 29.57
N GLY A 274 24.77 -4.17 29.38
CA GLY A 274 23.82 -3.71 30.38
C GLY A 274 23.87 -2.20 30.66
N LYS A 275 24.61 -1.42 29.87
CA LYS A 275 24.74 0.04 30.04
C LYS A 275 23.49 0.79 29.61
N ILE A 276 22.75 0.25 28.64
CA ILE A 276 21.46 0.75 28.18
C ILE A 276 20.47 -0.41 28.08
N LYS A 277 19.17 -0.16 28.21
CA LYS A 277 18.13 -1.19 28.04
C LYS A 277 17.65 -1.25 26.58
N ALA A 278 16.91 -2.30 26.21
CA ALA A 278 16.33 -2.45 24.88
C ALA A 278 15.43 -1.27 24.48
N ALA A 279 14.68 -0.70 25.43
CA ALA A 279 13.87 0.50 25.20
C ALA A 279 14.73 1.73 24.86
N ASP A 280 15.87 1.89 25.52
CA ASP A 280 16.82 2.98 25.25
C ASP A 280 17.51 2.78 23.90
N LEU A 281 17.81 1.54 23.53
CA LEU A 281 18.35 1.19 22.21
C LEU A 281 17.37 1.56 21.10
N LEU A 282 16.08 1.23 21.28
CA LEU A 282 15.02 1.62 20.34
C LEU A 282 14.87 3.13 20.23
N ALA A 283 15.01 3.86 21.34
CA ALA A 283 14.94 5.32 21.36
C ALA A 283 16.12 5.98 20.65
N LYS A 284 17.32 5.38 20.72
CA LYS A 284 18.51 5.82 19.98
C LYS A 284 18.49 5.44 18.49
N ALA A 285 17.65 4.47 18.11
CA ALA A 285 17.53 4.04 16.73
C ALA A 285 17.02 5.17 15.84
N LYS A 286 17.63 5.36 14.66
CA LYS A 286 17.08 6.26 13.65
C LYS A 286 15.89 5.57 12.99
N ARG A 287 14.69 6.12 13.21
CA ARG A 287 13.44 5.59 12.67
C ARG A 287 12.88 6.52 11.61
N TYR A 288 12.52 5.97 10.45
CA TYR A 288 11.86 6.73 9.40
C TYR A 288 10.96 5.84 8.53
N GLN A 289 10.06 6.47 7.80
CA GLN A 289 9.10 5.85 6.88
C GLN A 289 9.34 6.43 5.48
N PHE A 290 9.35 5.57 4.46
CA PHE A 290 9.53 5.94 3.06
C PHE A 290 8.38 5.42 2.19
#